data_AF-A0A2S9XU88-F1
#
_entry.id   AF-A0A2S9XU88-F1
#
_cell.length_a   1.000
_cell.length_b   1.000
_cell.length_c   1.000
_cell.angle_alpha   90.00
_cell.angle_beta   90.00
_cell.angle_gamma   90.00
#
_symmetry.space_group_name_H-M   'P 1'
#
loop_
_entity.id
_entity.type
_entity.pdbx_description
1 polymer ?
#
loop_
_entity_poly.entity_id
_entity_poly.type
_entity_poly.pdbx_seq_one_letter_code
_entity_poly.pdbx_strand_id
1 'polypeptide(L)'
;MRAQIMPGLPLLGLALLACKPGPDPNRVDRRGAAEAPEPAIPSAASDPATPARPRVIVEGGPDVEGGPRYRIEVPDPSHARGAGPRVGIDIAHNNYAMPHNYDVFADALRADGFVVSTLEHSLDADALAGLELLVVVNPLHDSNLDNWALPVPSAFGPEELEAIEAWVSGGGSLWLIADHMPFPGAAADLGARFGFTLNNGFAFREPEPGRVDRSMIQFRREDATIVAGHPITAGLEQVQSFTGEAFEAPPEAATLLVMPDDGVSLMPAVAWEFDADTPKQAVGGWPVAAVREFEGGRVAVFGEAAMLSARFVEQGDEWIPVGVHAPAARDNLALVLATARWLMADSQMGVISK
;
A
#
# COMPACT_ATOMS: atom_id res chain seq x y z
N MET A 1 -26.42 4.65 -33.35
CA MET A 1 -27.04 3.40 -32.85
C MET A 1 -26.56 3.25 -31.42
N ARG A 2 -27.41 3.55 -30.44
CA ARG A 2 -27.06 3.58 -29.01
C ARG A 2 -26.95 2.14 -28.51
N ALA A 3 -25.78 1.74 -28.03
CA ALA A 3 -25.61 0.47 -27.35
C ALA A 3 -26.12 0.62 -25.90
N GLN A 4 -27.04 -0.27 -25.53
CA GLN A 4 -27.69 -0.33 -24.23
C GLN A 4 -26.70 -0.84 -23.17
N ILE A 5 -26.67 -0.11 -22.05
CA ILE A 5 -26.05 -0.51 -20.80
C ILE A 5 -26.92 -1.64 -20.22
N MET A 6 -26.36 -2.83 -20.02
CA MET A 6 -26.98 -3.88 -19.22
C MET A 6 -26.70 -3.61 -17.72
N PRO A 7 -27.71 -3.67 -16.84
CA PRO A 7 -27.52 -3.54 -15.40
C PRO A 7 -27.29 -4.92 -14.77
N GLY A 8 -26.40 -5.00 -13.78
CA GLY A 8 -26.42 -6.07 -12.79
C GLY A 8 -25.12 -6.87 -12.66
N LEU A 9 -24.14 -6.31 -11.96
CA LEU A 9 -23.26 -7.07 -11.08
C LEU A 9 -23.40 -6.46 -9.68
N PRO A 10 -23.60 -7.25 -8.60
CA PRO A 10 -23.54 -6.71 -7.26
C PRO A 10 -22.08 -6.36 -6.97
N LEU A 11 -21.83 -5.11 -6.56
CA LEU A 11 -20.60 -4.76 -5.86
C LEU A 11 -20.50 -5.71 -4.65
N LEU A 12 -19.53 -6.63 -4.66
CA LEU A 12 -19.07 -7.23 -3.41
C LEU A 12 -18.40 -6.10 -2.63
N GLY A 13 -19.20 -5.42 -1.80
CA GLY A 13 -18.69 -4.48 -0.83
C GLY A 13 -17.70 -5.19 0.08
N LEU A 14 -16.49 -4.65 0.16
CA LEU A 14 -15.50 -5.02 1.15
C LEU A 14 -16.09 -4.67 2.53
N ALA A 15 -16.82 -5.61 3.13
CA ALA A 15 -17.35 -5.46 4.47
C ALA A 15 -16.17 -5.57 5.43
N LEU A 16 -15.59 -4.42 5.81
CA LEU A 16 -14.84 -4.31 7.06
C LEU A 16 -15.79 -4.73 8.19
N LEU A 17 -15.61 -5.96 8.70
CA LEU A 17 -16.26 -6.42 9.92
C LEU A 17 -15.62 -5.69 11.11
N ALA A 18 -16.08 -4.47 11.38
CA ALA A 18 -15.93 -3.87 12.70
C ALA A 18 -16.99 -4.46 13.64
N CYS A 19 -16.55 -5.07 14.73
CA CYS A 19 -17.40 -5.54 15.82
C CYS A 19 -18.30 -4.42 16.34
N LYS A 20 -19.62 -4.65 16.39
CA LYS A 20 -20.53 -3.80 17.18
C LYS A 20 -20.14 -3.89 18.66
N PRO A 21 -20.05 -2.77 19.42
CA PRO A 21 -20.01 -2.85 20.86
C PRO A 21 -21.37 -3.42 21.36
N GLY A 22 -21.32 -4.42 22.22
CA GLY A 22 -22.50 -4.92 22.91
C GLY A 22 -23.16 -3.84 23.77
N PRO A 23 -24.46 -3.95 24.10
CA PRO A 23 -25.17 -2.94 24.86
C PRO A 23 -24.55 -2.77 26.26
N ASP A 24 -24.22 -1.53 26.61
CA ASP A 24 -23.80 -1.12 27.95
C ASP A 24 -24.96 -1.33 28.95
N PRO A 25 -24.80 -2.20 29.97
CA PRO A 25 -25.83 -2.47 30.96
C PRO A 25 -26.09 -1.30 31.93
N ASN A 26 -25.34 -0.19 31.84
CA ASN A 26 -25.45 0.94 32.78
C ASN A 26 -26.00 2.26 32.18
N ARG A 27 -26.69 2.22 31.04
CA ARG A 27 -27.31 3.44 30.48
C ARG A 27 -28.51 3.90 31.32
N VAL A 28 -28.25 4.78 32.28
CA VAL A 28 -29.27 5.52 33.04
C VAL A 28 -29.78 6.68 32.19
N ASP A 29 -31.09 6.70 31.92
CA ASP A 29 -31.80 7.79 31.25
C ASP A 29 -31.69 9.08 32.08
N ARG A 30 -31.02 10.10 31.53
CA ARG A 30 -31.03 11.47 32.08
C ARG A 30 -31.60 12.42 31.02
N ARG A 31 -32.91 12.63 31.08
CA ARG A 31 -33.57 13.79 30.47
C ARG A 31 -33.37 15.02 31.36
N GLY A 32 -32.92 16.12 30.75
CA GLY A 32 -33.10 17.47 31.28
C GLY A 32 -31.88 18.08 31.98
N ALA A 33 -30.93 18.60 31.21
CA ALA A 33 -30.10 19.75 31.62
C ALA A 33 -29.64 20.47 30.34
N ALA A 34 -29.84 21.79 30.28
CA ALA A 34 -29.36 22.63 29.18
C ALA A 34 -27.83 22.63 29.15
N GLU A 35 -27.24 22.30 28.00
CA GLU A 35 -25.80 22.38 27.75
C GLU A 35 -25.36 23.84 27.59
N ALA A 36 -24.33 24.21 28.35
CA ALA A 36 -23.56 25.43 28.13
C ALA A 36 -22.71 25.29 26.85
N PRO A 37 -22.37 26.40 26.15
CA PRO A 37 -21.59 26.31 24.92
C PRO A 37 -20.21 25.69 25.18
N GLU A 38 -19.82 24.73 24.32
CA GLU A 38 -18.49 24.12 24.33
C GLU A 38 -17.39 25.17 24.18
N PRO A 39 -16.27 25.06 24.91
CA PRO A 39 -15.14 25.96 24.73
C PRO A 39 -14.50 25.70 23.37
N ALA A 40 -14.26 26.79 22.62
CA ALA A 40 -13.57 26.75 21.35
C ALA A 40 -12.23 26.00 21.46
N ILE A 41 -12.03 25.00 20.60
CA ILE A 41 -10.75 24.30 20.43
C ILE A 41 -9.72 25.36 20.03
N PRO A 42 -8.63 25.56 20.80
CA PRO A 42 -7.60 26.51 20.41
C PRO A 42 -6.93 25.99 19.13
N SER A 43 -6.87 26.86 18.11
CA SER A 43 -6.06 26.66 16.92
C SER A 43 -4.62 26.41 17.36
N ALA A 44 -4.12 25.19 17.12
CA ALA A 44 -2.73 24.86 17.33
C ALA A 44 -1.89 25.70 16.36
N ALA A 45 -1.21 26.72 16.90
CA ALA A 45 -0.15 27.39 16.20
C ALA A 45 0.93 26.34 15.86
N SER A 46 1.27 26.23 14.58
CA SER A 46 2.30 25.35 14.07
C SER A 46 3.65 25.68 14.72
N ASP A 47 4.23 24.71 15.41
CA ASP A 47 5.60 24.78 15.94
C ASP A 47 6.61 24.84 14.77
N PRO A 48 7.42 25.91 14.63
CA PRO A 48 8.26 26.15 13.45
C PRO A 48 9.45 25.18 13.28
N ALA A 49 9.63 24.19 14.16
CA ALA A 49 10.75 23.25 14.14
C ALA A 49 10.43 21.86 13.52
N THR A 50 9.16 21.56 13.20
CA THR A 50 8.82 20.30 12.52
C THR A 50 8.86 20.51 11.01
N PRO A 51 9.66 19.73 10.25
CA PRO A 51 9.63 19.78 8.78
C PRO A 51 8.20 19.63 8.28
N ALA A 52 7.78 20.49 7.36
CA ALA A 52 6.45 20.41 6.79
C ALA A 52 6.28 19.06 6.09
N ARG A 53 5.25 18.29 6.50
CA ARG A 53 5.00 16.94 5.99
C ARG A 53 4.17 16.99 4.71
N PRO A 54 4.39 16.04 3.78
CA PRO A 54 3.45 15.80 2.70
C PRO A 54 2.05 15.54 3.26
N ARG A 55 1.03 16.12 2.63
CA ARG A 55 -0.35 15.98 3.08
C ARG A 55 -1.32 15.96 1.92
N VAL A 56 -2.40 15.20 2.11
CA VAL A 56 -3.59 15.30 1.28
C VAL A 56 -4.52 16.34 1.88
N ILE A 57 -4.86 17.36 1.08
CA ILE A 57 -5.79 18.42 1.47
C ILE A 57 -7.12 18.11 0.81
N VAL A 58 -8.13 17.81 1.62
CA VAL A 58 -9.51 17.62 1.15
C VAL A 58 -10.12 18.99 0.90
N GLU A 59 -10.54 19.24 -0.34
CA GLU A 59 -11.14 20.50 -0.79
C GLU A 59 -12.68 20.45 -0.80
N GLY A 60 -13.25 19.27 -0.57
CA GLY A 60 -14.69 19.03 -0.46
C GLY A 60 -15.42 18.97 -1.82
N GLY A 61 -16.69 18.57 -1.77
CA GLY A 61 -17.54 18.32 -2.93
C GLY A 61 -17.14 17.06 -3.72
N PRO A 62 -18.06 16.46 -4.48
CA PRO A 62 -17.76 15.24 -5.22
C PRO A 62 -16.70 15.50 -6.30
N ASP A 63 -15.77 14.58 -6.42
CA ASP A 63 -14.95 14.34 -7.59
C ASP A 63 -15.78 13.59 -8.65
N VAL A 64 -15.12 13.05 -9.68
CA VAL A 64 -15.80 12.35 -10.78
C VAL A 64 -16.41 11.01 -10.36
N GLU A 65 -16.05 10.48 -9.20
CA GLU A 65 -16.50 9.19 -8.67
C GLU A 65 -17.45 9.32 -7.47
N GLY A 66 -17.69 10.54 -7.00
CA GLY A 66 -18.54 10.83 -5.85
C GLY A 66 -17.79 10.93 -4.52
N GLY A 67 -16.48 10.72 -4.51
CA GLY A 67 -15.58 10.97 -3.37
C GLY A 67 -15.24 12.46 -3.24
N PRO A 68 -14.62 12.93 -2.15
CA PRO A 68 -14.26 14.33 -2.01
C PRO A 68 -13.06 14.71 -2.90
N ARG A 69 -13.13 15.87 -3.57
CA ARG A 69 -11.95 16.43 -4.25
C ARG A 69 -10.79 16.68 -3.27
N TYR A 70 -9.58 16.48 -3.75
CA TYR A 70 -8.36 16.70 -2.97
C TYR A 70 -7.25 17.33 -3.82
N ARG A 71 -6.23 17.84 -3.14
CA ARG A 71 -4.90 18.10 -3.72
C ARG A 71 -3.80 17.58 -2.82
N ILE A 72 -2.65 17.26 -3.40
CA ILE A 72 -1.47 16.83 -2.67
C ILE A 72 -0.50 17.99 -2.54
N GLU A 73 -0.06 18.26 -1.31
CA GLU A 73 0.98 19.22 -1.02
C GLU A 73 2.24 18.46 -0.60
N VAL A 74 3.32 18.67 -1.34
CA VAL A 74 4.68 18.21 -1.01
C VAL A 74 5.51 19.46 -0.73
N PRO A 75 5.82 19.77 0.55
CA PRO A 75 6.46 21.04 0.90
C PRO A 75 7.87 21.23 0.33
N ASP A 76 8.59 20.13 0.12
CA ASP A 76 9.94 20.11 -0.45
C ASP A 76 10.03 19.04 -1.54
N PRO A 77 9.57 19.35 -2.77
CA PRO A 77 9.63 18.42 -3.90
C PRO A 77 11.07 18.09 -4.27
N SER A 78 11.38 16.82 -4.56
CA SER A 78 12.71 16.40 -4.98
C SER A 78 13.12 16.98 -6.35
N HIS A 79 12.13 17.24 -7.21
CA HIS A 79 12.34 17.85 -8.51
C HIS A 79 11.31 18.95 -8.82
N ALA A 80 11.66 19.85 -9.75
CA ALA A 80 10.64 20.70 -10.37
C ALA A 80 9.58 19.82 -11.06
N ARG A 81 8.34 20.31 -11.10
CA ARG A 81 7.21 19.55 -11.67
C ARG A 81 7.50 19.09 -13.10
N GLY A 82 7.51 17.76 -13.31
CA GLY A 82 7.75 17.14 -14.61
C GLY A 82 9.22 17.15 -15.06
N ALA A 83 10.15 17.42 -14.15
CA ALA A 83 11.60 17.41 -14.42
C ALA A 83 12.34 16.27 -13.69
N GLY A 84 11.61 15.43 -12.94
CA GLY A 84 12.15 14.28 -12.25
C GLY A 84 12.19 13.00 -13.10
N PRO A 85 12.54 11.87 -12.48
CA PRO A 85 12.60 10.55 -13.12
C PRO A 85 11.26 10.12 -13.71
N ARG A 86 11.32 9.30 -14.76
CA ARG A 86 10.16 8.74 -15.46
C ARG A 86 9.73 7.44 -14.78
N VAL A 87 8.46 7.41 -14.40
CA VAL A 87 7.82 6.31 -13.67
C VAL A 87 6.76 5.70 -14.58
N GLY A 88 6.87 4.40 -14.82
CA GLY A 88 5.81 3.61 -15.43
C GLY A 88 5.01 2.88 -14.36
N ILE A 89 3.69 3.08 -14.34
CA ILE A 89 2.77 2.29 -13.52
C ILE A 89 2.13 1.23 -14.42
N ASP A 90 2.34 -0.03 -14.07
CA ASP A 90 1.73 -1.16 -14.75
C ASP A 90 0.20 -1.16 -14.59
N ILE A 91 -0.50 -1.23 -15.72
CA ILE A 91 -1.94 -1.48 -15.81
C ILE A 91 -2.26 -2.58 -16.84
N ALA A 92 -1.25 -3.34 -17.28
CA ALA A 92 -1.38 -4.40 -18.29
C ALA A 92 -1.72 -5.77 -17.68
N HIS A 93 -1.49 -5.96 -16.38
CA HIS A 93 -1.57 -7.25 -15.70
C HIS A 93 -2.81 -7.37 -14.81
N ASN A 94 -3.96 -6.92 -15.31
CA ASN A 94 -5.23 -6.94 -14.58
C ASN A 94 -5.14 -6.35 -13.17
N ASN A 95 -4.32 -5.32 -13.00
CA ASN A 95 -3.97 -4.71 -11.72
C ASN A 95 -5.23 -4.30 -10.95
N TYR A 96 -5.57 -5.04 -9.88
CA TYR A 96 -6.86 -4.87 -9.24
C TYR A 96 -7.02 -3.48 -8.62
N ALA A 97 -8.19 -2.89 -8.90
CA ALA A 97 -8.61 -1.60 -8.40
C ALA A 97 -7.73 -0.39 -8.83
N MET A 98 -6.99 -0.55 -9.94
CA MET A 98 -6.52 0.52 -10.81
C MET A 98 -7.60 0.88 -11.85
N PRO A 99 -7.70 2.13 -12.35
CA PRO A 99 -6.80 3.27 -12.10
C PRO A 99 -7.21 4.20 -10.94
N HIS A 100 -8.49 4.37 -10.66
CA HIS A 100 -8.97 5.54 -9.89
C HIS A 100 -8.56 5.58 -8.41
N ASN A 101 -8.39 4.42 -7.78
CA ASN A 101 -8.04 4.38 -6.36
C ASN A 101 -6.57 4.71 -6.06
N TYR A 102 -5.72 4.76 -7.09
CA TYR A 102 -4.29 5.01 -6.98
C TYR A 102 -3.89 6.33 -7.67
N ASP A 103 -4.86 7.15 -8.08
CA ASP A 103 -4.59 8.50 -8.58
C ASP A 103 -3.86 9.33 -7.53
N VAL A 104 -4.17 9.16 -6.24
CA VAL A 104 -3.44 9.82 -5.14
C VAL A 104 -1.97 9.41 -5.10
N PHE A 105 -1.66 8.14 -5.35
CA PHE A 105 -0.27 7.68 -5.42
C PHE A 105 0.45 8.36 -6.60
N ALA A 106 -0.15 8.33 -7.79
CA ALA A 106 0.43 8.94 -8.98
C ALA A 106 0.58 10.47 -8.82
N ASP A 107 -0.41 11.13 -8.24
CA ASP A 107 -0.38 12.57 -7.98
C ASP A 107 0.64 12.94 -6.91
N ALA A 108 0.92 12.06 -5.94
CA ALA A 108 1.98 12.27 -4.96
C ALA A 108 3.34 12.31 -5.65
N LEU A 109 3.61 11.33 -6.51
CA LEU A 109 4.84 11.28 -7.31
C LEU A 109 4.95 12.51 -8.23
N ARG A 110 3.87 12.90 -8.91
CA ARG A 110 3.85 14.11 -9.75
C ARG A 110 4.08 15.39 -8.94
N ALA A 111 3.53 15.47 -7.72
CA ALA A 111 3.73 16.59 -6.82
C ALA A 111 5.18 16.67 -6.31
N ASP A 112 5.87 15.53 -6.24
CA ASP A 112 7.31 15.46 -5.95
C ASP A 112 8.21 15.68 -7.18
N GLY A 113 7.61 15.85 -8.37
CA GLY A 113 8.29 16.26 -9.60
C GLY A 113 8.56 15.13 -10.61
N PHE A 114 8.21 13.89 -10.28
CA PHE A 114 8.31 12.74 -11.18
C PHE A 114 7.42 12.89 -12.43
N VAL A 115 7.84 12.24 -13.52
CA VAL A 115 7.05 12.12 -14.75
C VAL A 115 6.36 10.75 -14.74
N VAL A 116 5.06 10.72 -14.47
CA VAL A 116 4.31 9.47 -14.30
C VAL A 116 3.47 9.14 -15.53
N SER A 117 3.68 7.96 -16.11
CA SER A 117 2.89 7.36 -17.19
C SER A 117 2.38 5.97 -16.82
N THR A 118 1.37 5.47 -17.55
CA THR A 118 0.87 4.11 -17.43
C THR A 118 1.44 3.20 -18.52
N LEU A 119 1.54 1.91 -18.24
CA LEU A 119 1.96 0.87 -19.19
C LEU A 119 0.79 -0.08 -19.43
N GLU A 120 0.30 -0.13 -20.66
CA GLU A 120 -0.91 -0.87 -21.08
C GLU A 120 -0.60 -2.16 -21.86
N HIS A 121 0.68 -2.47 -22.03
CA HIS A 121 1.16 -3.60 -22.80
C HIS A 121 2.20 -4.37 -22.00
N SER A 122 2.60 -5.53 -22.52
CA SER A 122 3.61 -6.40 -21.94
C SER A 122 4.88 -5.64 -21.53
N LEU A 123 5.46 -6.02 -20.39
CA LEU A 123 6.65 -5.39 -19.81
C LEU A 123 7.93 -5.96 -20.44
N ASP A 124 8.12 -5.66 -21.72
CA ASP A 124 9.32 -6.01 -22.47
C ASP A 124 10.42 -4.93 -22.38
N ALA A 125 11.57 -5.20 -23.00
CA ALA A 125 12.70 -4.28 -22.99
C ALA A 125 12.38 -2.91 -23.61
N ASP A 126 11.50 -2.85 -24.61
CA ASP A 126 11.12 -1.60 -25.29
C ASP A 126 10.16 -0.78 -24.42
N ALA A 127 9.22 -1.44 -23.72
CA ALA A 127 8.31 -0.80 -22.79
C ALA A 127 9.04 -0.23 -21.56
N LEU A 128 10.08 -0.93 -21.09
CA LEU A 128 10.94 -0.48 -19.99
C LEU A 128 12.00 0.53 -20.44
N ALA A 129 12.27 0.63 -21.75
CA ALA A 129 13.26 1.54 -22.29
C ALA A 129 12.88 2.99 -21.99
N GLY A 130 13.79 3.67 -21.29
CA GLY A 130 13.55 5.04 -20.89
C GLY A 130 12.58 5.16 -19.71
N LEU A 131 12.32 4.13 -18.92
CA LEU A 131 11.84 4.32 -17.56
C LEU A 131 13.02 4.30 -16.59
N GLU A 132 12.86 4.97 -15.46
CA GLU A 132 13.77 4.87 -14.32
C GLU A 132 13.15 4.05 -13.18
N LEU A 133 11.82 4.08 -13.05
CA LEU A 133 11.05 3.31 -12.06
C LEU A 133 9.86 2.61 -12.71
N LEU A 134 9.70 1.32 -12.43
CA LEU A 134 8.51 0.53 -12.70
C LEU A 134 7.76 0.30 -11.38
N VAL A 135 6.45 0.60 -11.36
CA VAL A 135 5.56 0.30 -10.23
C VAL A 135 4.53 -0.72 -10.68
N VAL A 136 4.47 -1.84 -9.97
CA VAL A 136 3.50 -2.91 -10.18
C VAL A 136 2.63 -3.02 -8.93
N VAL A 137 1.31 -2.91 -9.09
CA VAL A 137 0.35 -2.94 -7.98
C VAL A 137 -0.68 -4.03 -8.22
N ASN A 138 -0.82 -4.97 -7.29
CA ASN A 138 -1.82 -6.03 -7.30
C ASN A 138 -2.04 -6.69 -8.68
N PRO A 139 -0.96 -7.16 -9.34
CA PRO A 139 -1.11 -7.85 -10.62
C PRO A 139 -1.91 -9.13 -10.42
N LEU A 140 -2.63 -9.55 -11.45
CA LEU A 140 -3.53 -10.68 -11.37
C LEU A 140 -3.54 -11.45 -12.69
N HIS A 141 -3.46 -12.77 -12.59
CA HIS A 141 -3.62 -13.62 -13.76
C HIS A 141 -5.09 -13.64 -14.22
N ASP A 142 -5.33 -13.74 -15.53
CA ASP A 142 -6.66 -13.74 -16.15
C ASP A 142 -7.65 -14.71 -15.49
N SER A 143 -7.17 -15.89 -15.08
CA SER A 143 -8.00 -16.91 -14.41
C SER A 143 -8.57 -16.49 -13.06
N ASN A 144 -8.04 -15.42 -12.46
CA ASN A 144 -8.42 -14.96 -11.14
C ASN A 144 -9.17 -13.62 -11.15
N LEU A 145 -9.49 -13.02 -12.31
CA LEU A 145 -10.23 -11.75 -12.39
C LEU A 145 -11.51 -11.72 -11.53
N ASP A 146 -12.33 -12.77 -11.65
CA ASP A 146 -13.60 -12.94 -10.91
C ASP A 146 -13.59 -14.20 -10.04
N ASN A 147 -12.41 -14.75 -9.76
CA ASN A 147 -12.25 -16.01 -9.04
C ASN A 147 -10.99 -15.97 -8.16
N TRP A 148 -11.12 -15.38 -6.98
CA TRP A 148 -10.03 -15.30 -6.00
C TRP A 148 -9.89 -16.61 -5.22
N ALA A 149 -9.61 -17.68 -5.94
CA ALA A 149 -9.41 -19.02 -5.40
C ALA A 149 -8.09 -19.61 -5.93
N LEU A 150 -7.50 -20.52 -5.16
CA LEU A 150 -6.36 -21.31 -5.62
C LEU A 150 -6.75 -22.22 -6.80
N PRO A 151 -5.82 -22.51 -7.74
CA PRO A 151 -4.47 -21.96 -7.82
C PRO A 151 -4.46 -20.49 -8.28
N VAL A 152 -3.44 -19.75 -7.85
CA VAL A 152 -3.16 -18.40 -8.33
C VAL A 152 -1.84 -18.43 -9.09
N PRO A 153 -1.86 -18.63 -10.42
CA PRO A 153 -0.67 -18.57 -11.26
C PRO A 153 -0.11 -17.15 -11.37
N SER A 154 1.16 -17.04 -11.78
CA SER A 154 1.83 -15.78 -12.08
C SER A 154 1.05 -14.95 -13.10
N ALA A 155 0.98 -13.64 -12.88
CA ALA A 155 0.45 -12.70 -13.86
C ALA A 155 1.41 -12.46 -15.03
N PHE A 156 2.70 -12.76 -14.85
CA PHE A 156 3.77 -12.43 -15.80
C PHE A 156 4.27 -13.66 -16.56
N GLY A 157 4.55 -13.47 -17.85
CA GLY A 157 5.22 -14.48 -18.67
C GLY A 157 6.72 -14.60 -18.36
N PRO A 158 7.38 -15.72 -18.73
CA PRO A 158 8.83 -15.91 -18.52
C PRO A 158 9.69 -14.81 -19.16
N GLU A 159 9.34 -14.35 -20.37
CA GLU A 159 10.08 -13.31 -21.09
C GLU A 159 9.98 -11.95 -20.40
N GLU A 160 8.82 -11.62 -19.81
CA GLU A 160 8.65 -10.39 -19.03
C GLU A 160 9.45 -10.43 -17.73
N LEU A 161 9.43 -11.57 -17.03
CA LEU A 161 10.23 -11.76 -15.82
C LEU A 161 11.73 -11.58 -16.10
N GLU A 162 12.22 -12.13 -17.22
CA GLU A 162 13.60 -11.96 -17.66
C GLU A 162 13.92 -10.50 -18.05
N ALA A 163 13.00 -9.83 -18.76
CA ALA A 163 13.17 -8.43 -19.16
C ALA A 163 13.23 -7.49 -17.95
N ILE A 164 12.31 -7.65 -16.98
CA ILE A 164 12.28 -6.84 -15.76
C ILE A 164 13.53 -7.08 -14.91
N GLU A 165 13.91 -8.35 -14.70
CA GLU A 165 15.13 -8.69 -13.95
C GLU A 165 16.36 -8.05 -14.59
N ALA A 166 16.55 -8.24 -15.91
CA ALA A 166 17.68 -7.66 -16.64
C ALA A 166 17.70 -6.12 -16.61
N TRP A 167 16.53 -5.48 -16.68
CA TRP A 167 16.40 -4.03 -16.61
C TRP A 167 16.75 -3.49 -15.21
N VAL A 168 16.26 -4.13 -14.13
CA VAL A 168 16.63 -3.77 -12.76
C VAL A 168 18.13 -3.98 -12.53
N SER A 169 18.67 -5.13 -12.96
CA SER A 169 20.10 -5.42 -12.93
C SER A 169 20.95 -4.33 -13.60
N GLY A 170 20.44 -3.76 -14.69
CA GLY A 170 21.06 -2.67 -15.45
C GLY A 170 20.94 -1.27 -14.83
N GLY A 171 20.26 -1.12 -13.69
CA GLY A 171 20.08 0.16 -12.99
C GLY A 171 18.65 0.67 -12.93
N GLY A 172 17.69 -0.05 -13.50
CA GLY A 172 16.26 0.22 -13.30
C GLY A 172 15.84 -0.02 -11.84
N SER A 173 14.73 0.59 -11.45
CA SER A 173 14.16 0.37 -10.12
C SER A 173 12.75 -0.24 -10.19
N LEU A 174 12.49 -1.24 -9.35
CA LEU A 174 11.18 -1.88 -9.25
C LEU A 174 10.52 -1.55 -7.91
N TRP A 175 9.23 -1.21 -7.95
CA TRP A 175 8.37 -1.21 -6.78
C TRP A 175 7.20 -2.18 -7.01
N LEU A 176 7.29 -3.34 -6.36
CA LEU A 176 6.26 -4.36 -6.37
C LEU A 176 5.37 -4.21 -5.13
N ILE A 177 4.07 -4.09 -5.35
CA ILE A 177 3.06 -4.00 -4.29
C ILE A 177 2.07 -5.15 -4.51
N ALA A 178 1.99 -6.06 -3.57
CA ALA A 178 1.04 -7.17 -3.56
C ALA A 178 0.34 -7.17 -2.20
N ASP A 179 -0.96 -6.93 -2.19
CA ASP A 179 -1.82 -6.93 -1.01
C ASP A 179 -2.04 -8.38 -0.51
N HIS A 180 -3.10 -8.71 0.19
CA HIS A 180 -3.43 -10.07 0.59
C HIS A 180 -3.76 -10.98 -0.62
N MET A 181 -4.01 -12.27 -0.38
CA MET A 181 -4.47 -13.21 -1.42
C MET A 181 -5.62 -12.63 -2.28
N PRO A 182 -5.57 -12.73 -3.63
CA PRO A 182 -4.67 -13.57 -4.43
C PRO A 182 -3.39 -12.89 -4.92
N PHE A 183 -3.21 -11.59 -4.70
CA PHE A 183 -2.17 -10.81 -5.38
C PHE A 183 -0.74 -11.31 -5.15
N PRO A 184 -0.34 -11.77 -3.94
CA PRO A 184 0.99 -12.33 -3.72
C PRO A 184 1.24 -13.58 -4.55
N GLY A 185 0.21 -14.43 -4.75
CA GLY A 185 0.32 -15.61 -5.61
C GLY A 185 0.60 -15.24 -7.06
N ALA A 186 -0.08 -14.21 -7.57
CA ALA A 186 0.11 -13.73 -8.94
C ALA A 186 1.42 -12.96 -9.15
N ALA A 187 1.96 -12.35 -8.09
CA ALA A 187 3.24 -11.65 -8.08
C ALA A 187 4.43 -12.53 -7.68
N ALA A 188 4.20 -13.78 -7.28
CA ALA A 188 5.21 -14.63 -6.63
C ALA A 188 6.46 -14.81 -7.49
N ASP A 189 6.30 -15.11 -8.78
CA ASP A 189 7.42 -15.35 -9.69
C ASP A 189 8.27 -14.08 -9.90
N LEU A 190 7.65 -12.89 -9.90
CA LEU A 190 8.36 -11.61 -9.99
C LEU A 190 9.11 -11.29 -8.69
N GLY A 191 8.46 -11.47 -7.54
CA GLY A 191 9.11 -11.30 -6.24
C GLY A 191 10.33 -12.23 -6.07
N ALA A 192 10.21 -13.47 -6.54
CA ALA A 192 11.25 -14.48 -6.47
C ALA A 192 12.51 -14.11 -7.27
N ARG A 193 12.40 -13.37 -8.39
CA ARG A 193 13.57 -12.85 -9.14
C ARG A 193 14.49 -11.99 -8.28
N PHE A 194 13.94 -11.34 -7.27
CA PHE A 194 14.67 -10.45 -6.37
C PHE A 194 14.89 -11.06 -4.97
N GLY A 195 14.62 -12.36 -4.82
CA GLY A 195 14.85 -13.12 -3.59
C GLY A 195 13.76 -12.99 -2.52
N PHE A 196 12.62 -12.38 -2.84
CA PHE A 196 11.47 -12.30 -1.92
C PHE A 196 10.58 -13.54 -2.10
N THR A 197 10.08 -14.09 -1.00
CA THR A 197 9.06 -15.15 -1.02
C THR A 197 7.76 -14.59 -0.48
N LEU A 198 6.84 -14.28 -1.39
CA LEU A 198 5.55 -13.72 -1.02
C LEU A 198 4.65 -14.79 -0.39
N ASN A 199 3.85 -14.38 0.59
CA ASN A 199 2.90 -15.21 1.29
C ASN A 199 1.49 -14.92 0.78
N ASN A 200 0.90 -15.87 0.06
CA ASN A 200 -0.45 -15.73 -0.48
C ASN A 200 -1.54 -15.92 0.59
N GLY A 201 -1.53 -15.08 1.61
CA GLY A 201 -2.44 -15.08 2.75
C GLY A 201 -2.82 -13.66 3.19
N PHE A 202 -3.38 -13.58 4.39
CA PHE A 202 -3.87 -12.36 5.03
C PHE A 202 -3.13 -12.17 6.35
N ALA A 203 -2.32 -11.11 6.44
CA ALA A 203 -1.60 -10.73 7.64
C ALA A 203 -2.54 -10.05 8.65
N PHE A 204 -2.64 -10.66 9.83
CA PHE A 204 -3.44 -10.22 10.97
C PHE A 204 -2.62 -10.33 12.27
N ARG A 205 -3.20 -9.90 13.38
CA ARG A 205 -2.65 -10.13 14.72
C ARG A 205 -3.43 -11.23 15.44
N GLU A 206 -2.77 -11.99 16.30
CA GLU A 206 -3.39 -12.97 17.19
C GLU A 206 -2.87 -12.76 18.62
N PRO A 207 -3.33 -11.71 19.32
CA PRO A 207 -2.82 -11.36 20.66
C PRO A 207 -3.11 -12.44 21.71
N GLU A 208 -4.11 -13.28 21.47
CA GLU A 208 -4.46 -14.45 22.28
C GLU A 208 -4.58 -15.67 21.35
N PRO A 209 -4.04 -16.85 21.73
CA PRO A 209 -4.11 -18.04 20.88
C PRO A 209 -5.54 -18.38 20.42
N GLY A 210 -5.74 -18.49 19.11
CA GLY A 210 -7.04 -18.78 18.50
C GLY A 210 -7.95 -17.57 18.30
N ARG A 211 -7.53 -16.37 18.72
CA ARG A 211 -8.29 -15.13 18.59
C ARG A 211 -7.60 -14.17 17.62
N VAL A 212 -7.82 -14.41 16.33
CA VAL A 212 -7.32 -13.53 15.27
C VAL A 212 -8.09 -12.21 15.28
N ASP A 213 -7.35 -11.12 15.46
CA ASP A 213 -7.81 -9.75 15.30
C ASP A 213 -7.63 -9.33 13.84
N ARG A 214 -8.76 -9.12 13.16
CA ARG A 214 -8.83 -8.72 11.75
C ARG A 214 -8.94 -7.20 11.58
N SER A 215 -8.61 -6.44 12.62
CA SER A 215 -8.52 -4.99 12.53
C SER A 215 -7.28 -4.54 11.75
N MET A 216 -7.29 -3.27 11.35
CA MET A 216 -6.20 -2.64 10.65
C MET A 216 -4.93 -2.60 11.52
N ILE A 217 -3.77 -2.94 10.95
CA ILE A 217 -2.50 -2.98 11.70
C ILE A 217 -1.79 -1.62 11.64
N GLN A 218 -1.52 -1.05 12.81
CA GLN A 218 -0.77 0.19 12.94
C GLN A 218 0.69 -0.09 13.27
N PHE A 219 1.59 0.49 12.47
CA PHE A 219 3.04 0.43 12.66
C PHE A 219 3.49 1.74 13.28
N ARG A 220 4.32 1.66 14.32
CA ARG A 220 4.77 2.82 15.10
C ARG A 220 6.26 2.74 15.35
N ARG A 221 6.90 3.90 15.43
CA ARG A 221 8.31 4.00 15.83
C ARG A 221 8.51 3.52 17.26
N GLU A 222 7.60 3.89 18.16
CA GLU A 222 7.68 3.59 19.60
C GLU A 222 7.68 2.09 19.91
N ASP A 223 6.95 1.31 19.11
CA ASP A 223 6.84 -0.14 19.26
C ASP A 223 7.82 -0.92 18.36
N ALA A 224 8.78 -0.22 17.73
CA ALA A 224 9.78 -0.78 16.80
C ALA A 224 9.23 -1.52 15.57
N THR A 225 7.94 -1.37 15.27
CA THR A 225 7.30 -1.95 14.07
C THR A 225 7.55 -1.11 12.82
N ILE A 226 7.90 0.17 12.98
CA ILE A 226 8.65 0.94 11.98
C ILE A 226 10.15 0.78 12.28
N VAL A 227 10.87 0.08 11.40
CA VAL A 227 12.28 -0.26 11.62
C VAL A 227 13.15 0.97 11.42
N ALA A 228 13.89 1.36 12.46
CA ALA A 228 14.81 2.48 12.40
C ALA A 228 16.08 2.16 11.60
N GLY A 229 16.77 3.19 11.10
CA GLY A 229 18.10 3.05 10.48
C GLY A 229 18.13 3.11 8.96
N HIS A 230 16.97 3.11 8.29
CA HIS A 230 16.87 3.31 6.85
C HIS A 230 16.42 4.76 6.52
N PRO A 231 16.94 5.42 5.47
CA PRO A 231 16.50 6.76 5.08
C PRO A 231 14.99 6.88 4.84
N ILE A 232 14.37 5.82 4.30
CA ILE A 232 12.91 5.77 4.07
C ILE A 232 12.13 5.90 5.37
N THR A 233 12.61 5.28 6.46
CA THR A 233 11.91 5.30 7.73
C THR A 233 12.30 6.48 8.60
N ALA A 234 13.39 7.22 8.33
CA ALA A 234 13.97 8.21 9.24
C ALA A 234 12.99 9.23 9.85
N GLY A 235 11.96 9.66 9.11
CA GLY A 235 10.96 10.64 9.57
C GLY A 235 9.56 10.07 9.89
N LEU A 236 9.38 8.75 9.85
CA LEU A 236 8.09 8.09 10.06
C LEU A 236 7.86 7.78 11.53
N GLU A 237 6.70 8.17 12.04
CA GLU A 237 6.25 7.89 13.41
C GLU A 237 5.09 6.90 13.44
N GLN A 238 4.17 6.99 12.48
CA GLN A 238 2.97 6.16 12.44
C GLN A 238 2.49 5.89 11.01
N VAL A 239 2.42 4.62 10.63
CA VAL A 239 1.89 4.12 9.35
C VAL A 239 0.75 3.15 9.63
N GLN A 240 -0.27 3.13 8.77
CA GLN A 240 -1.43 2.24 8.88
C GLN A 240 -1.54 1.33 7.65
N SER A 241 -1.62 0.01 7.86
CA SER A 241 -2.07 -0.97 6.87
C SER A 241 -3.57 -1.25 7.03
N PHE A 242 -4.25 -1.65 5.96
CA PHE A 242 -5.69 -1.89 5.90
C PHE A 242 -6.06 -3.37 5.66
N THR A 243 -5.11 -4.28 5.94
CA THR A 243 -5.09 -5.72 5.61
C THR A 243 -4.27 -5.95 4.35
N GLY A 244 -3.22 -6.75 4.46
CA GLY A 244 -2.34 -7.11 3.35
C GLY A 244 -1.68 -8.47 3.60
N GLU A 245 -0.51 -8.70 3.02
CA GLU A 245 0.37 -9.83 3.34
C GLU A 245 1.58 -9.40 4.18
N ALA A 246 2.27 -10.40 4.71
CA ALA A 246 3.64 -10.29 5.20
C ALA A 246 4.45 -11.40 4.53
N PHE A 247 5.68 -11.11 4.12
CA PHE A 247 6.46 -11.99 3.25
C PHE A 247 7.83 -12.29 3.84
N GLU A 248 8.56 -13.26 3.26
CA GLU A 248 9.97 -13.47 3.61
C GLU A 248 10.85 -12.62 2.68
N ALA A 249 11.82 -11.94 3.27
CA ALA A 249 12.80 -11.13 2.55
C ALA A 249 14.20 -11.76 2.62
N PRO A 250 15.04 -11.57 1.60
CA PRO A 250 16.40 -12.06 1.60
C PRO A 250 17.26 -11.28 2.62
N PRO A 251 18.35 -11.85 3.16
CA PRO A 251 19.16 -11.22 4.21
C PRO A 251 19.75 -9.85 3.83
N GLU A 252 19.93 -9.59 2.54
CA GLU A 252 20.45 -8.31 2.03
C GLU A 252 19.37 -7.20 2.00
N ALA A 253 18.10 -7.54 2.20
CA ALA A 253 17.02 -6.56 2.22
C ALA A 253 16.93 -5.84 3.57
N ALA A 254 16.73 -4.52 3.51
CA ALA A 254 16.35 -3.71 4.65
C ALA A 254 14.84 -3.79 4.85
N THR A 255 14.40 -4.29 6.00
CA THR A 255 12.99 -4.23 6.42
C THR A 255 12.66 -2.79 6.83
N LEU A 256 11.51 -2.29 6.38
CA LEU A 256 10.99 -0.96 6.69
C LEU A 256 9.85 -1.03 7.72
N LEU A 257 8.88 -1.90 7.47
CA LEU A 257 7.75 -2.20 8.34
C LEU A 257 7.76 -3.68 8.66
N VAL A 258 7.63 -4.02 9.93
CA VAL A 258 7.69 -5.40 10.41
C VAL A 258 6.43 -5.76 11.17
N MET A 259 5.92 -6.98 10.94
CA MET A 259 4.81 -7.53 11.69
C MET A 259 5.14 -7.60 13.18
N PRO A 260 4.21 -7.20 14.07
CA PRO A 260 4.36 -7.42 15.50
C PRO A 260 4.56 -8.91 15.83
N ASP A 261 5.11 -9.22 17.00
CA ASP A 261 5.42 -10.60 17.42
C ASP A 261 4.20 -11.55 17.40
N ASP A 262 3.00 -11.02 17.58
CA ASP A 262 1.73 -11.76 17.50
C ASP A 262 1.14 -11.83 16.08
N GLY A 263 1.94 -11.50 15.06
CA GLY A 263 1.56 -11.56 13.66
C GLY A 263 1.27 -12.98 13.17
N VAL A 264 0.15 -13.16 12.50
CA VAL A 264 -0.25 -14.40 11.84
C VAL A 264 -0.69 -14.14 10.41
N SER A 265 -0.42 -15.08 9.52
CA SER A 265 -1.01 -15.11 8.18
C SER A 265 -2.05 -16.23 8.11
N LEU A 266 -3.26 -15.89 7.66
CA LEU A 266 -4.30 -16.85 7.28
C LEU A 266 -4.26 -17.05 5.77
N MET A 267 -4.07 -18.29 5.31
CA MET A 267 -3.89 -18.62 3.89
C MET A 267 -5.05 -19.48 3.38
N PRO A 268 -6.22 -18.88 3.09
CA PRO A 268 -7.40 -19.63 2.68
C PRO A 268 -7.28 -20.17 1.25
N ALA A 269 -8.15 -21.11 0.89
CA ALA A 269 -8.25 -21.59 -0.49
C ALA A 269 -9.04 -20.63 -1.40
N VAL A 270 -9.90 -19.80 -0.81
CA VAL A 270 -10.69 -18.74 -1.45
C VAL A 270 -10.55 -17.49 -0.59
N ALA A 271 -10.25 -16.34 -1.21
CA ALA A 271 -10.06 -15.08 -0.50
C ALA A 271 -11.29 -14.76 0.39
N TRP A 272 -11.03 -14.32 1.62
CA TRP A 272 -12.04 -13.99 2.65
C TRP A 272 -12.88 -15.15 3.20
N GLU A 273 -12.67 -16.39 2.73
CA GLU A 273 -13.30 -17.58 3.30
C GLU A 273 -12.37 -18.26 4.30
N PHE A 274 -12.60 -18.00 5.59
CA PHE A 274 -11.82 -18.58 6.69
C PHE A 274 -12.66 -19.56 7.51
N ASP A 275 -12.12 -20.75 7.72
CA ASP A 275 -12.69 -21.81 8.54
C ASP A 275 -11.64 -22.39 9.52
N ALA A 276 -12.00 -23.48 10.20
CA ALA A 276 -11.12 -24.14 11.17
C ALA A 276 -9.92 -24.86 10.52
N ASP A 277 -10.00 -25.17 9.23
CA ASP A 277 -8.98 -25.89 8.47
C ASP A 277 -8.07 -24.93 7.68
N THR A 278 -8.40 -23.64 7.66
CA THR A 278 -7.60 -22.61 6.99
C THR A 278 -6.18 -22.60 7.55
N PRO A 279 -5.16 -22.86 6.69
CA PRO A 279 -3.77 -22.81 7.11
C PRO A 279 -3.43 -21.48 7.76
N LYS A 280 -2.77 -21.57 8.91
CA LYS A 280 -2.30 -20.41 9.68
C LYS A 280 -0.80 -20.53 9.91
N GLN A 281 -0.08 -19.44 9.63
CA GLN A 281 1.37 -19.35 9.83
C GLN A 281 1.69 -18.19 10.76
N ALA A 282 2.62 -18.40 11.69
CA ALA A 282 3.18 -17.29 12.46
C ALA A 282 4.10 -16.48 11.54
N VAL A 283 3.85 -15.17 11.46
CA VAL A 283 4.61 -14.22 10.63
C VAL A 283 5.11 -13.04 11.46
N GLY A 284 5.11 -13.15 12.79
CA GLY A 284 5.73 -12.14 13.65
C GLY A 284 7.21 -11.95 13.29
N GLY A 285 7.63 -10.69 13.15
CA GLY A 285 8.97 -10.36 12.68
C GLY A 285 9.15 -10.40 11.15
N TRP A 286 8.14 -10.83 10.38
CA TRP A 286 8.21 -10.78 8.91
C TRP A 286 8.00 -9.35 8.41
N PRO A 287 8.67 -8.94 7.32
CA PRO A 287 8.41 -7.66 6.69
C PRO A 287 7.00 -7.58 6.08
N VAL A 288 6.40 -6.40 6.21
CA VAL A 288 5.26 -5.92 5.41
C VAL A 288 5.74 -4.95 4.33
N ALA A 289 6.88 -4.29 4.56
CA ALA A 289 7.55 -3.49 3.53
C ALA A 289 9.06 -3.67 3.69
N ALA A 290 9.75 -3.94 2.58
CA ALA A 290 11.19 -4.10 2.55
C ALA A 290 11.78 -3.57 1.24
N VAL A 291 13.05 -3.21 1.28
CA VAL A 291 13.80 -2.72 0.12
C VAL A 291 15.15 -3.38 0.03
N ARG A 292 15.70 -3.51 -1.17
CA ARG A 292 17.08 -3.97 -1.38
C ARG A 292 17.72 -3.29 -2.58
N GLU A 293 19.03 -3.17 -2.54
CA GLU A 293 19.81 -3.01 -3.76
C GLU A 293 19.90 -4.37 -4.45
N PHE A 294 19.88 -4.36 -5.78
CA PHE A 294 19.97 -5.56 -6.61
C PHE A 294 20.83 -5.25 -7.82
N GLU A 295 22.08 -5.71 -7.78
CA GLU A 295 23.11 -5.41 -8.77
C GLU A 295 23.23 -3.89 -9.03
N GLY A 296 22.88 -3.41 -10.23
CA GLY A 296 22.90 -1.99 -10.56
C GLY A 296 21.69 -1.20 -10.06
N GLY A 297 20.59 -1.87 -9.73
CA GLY A 297 19.29 -1.27 -9.45
C GLY A 297 18.81 -1.40 -8.00
N ARG A 298 17.53 -1.08 -7.80
CA ARG A 298 16.87 -1.10 -6.49
C ARG A 298 15.48 -1.73 -6.58
N VAL A 299 15.07 -2.41 -5.52
CA VAL A 299 13.77 -3.08 -5.44
C VAL A 299 13.08 -2.70 -4.13
N ALA A 300 11.81 -2.34 -4.20
CA ALA A 300 10.91 -2.23 -3.07
C ALA A 300 9.78 -3.26 -3.20
N VAL A 301 9.51 -4.00 -2.12
CA VAL A 301 8.38 -4.94 -2.02
C VAL A 301 7.51 -4.57 -0.85
N PHE A 302 6.22 -4.37 -1.13
CA PHE A 302 5.22 -3.91 -0.17
C PHE A 302 4.05 -4.90 -0.18
N GLY A 303 3.75 -5.48 0.98
CA GLY A 303 2.69 -6.44 1.19
C GLY A 303 1.30 -5.81 1.30
N GLU A 304 1.14 -4.53 0.98
CA GLU A 304 -0.10 -3.81 1.21
C GLU A 304 -0.27 -2.64 0.23
N ALA A 305 -1.38 -2.67 -0.52
CA ALA A 305 -1.73 -1.69 -1.52
C ALA A 305 -2.64 -0.58 -0.98
N ALA A 306 -3.62 -0.92 -0.14
CA ALA A 306 -4.60 0.06 0.32
C ALA A 306 -3.94 1.19 1.14
N MET A 307 -2.83 0.92 1.83
CA MET A 307 -2.05 1.92 2.55
C MET A 307 -1.45 3.02 1.67
N LEU A 308 -1.29 2.78 0.37
CA LEU A 308 -0.74 3.73 -0.60
C LEU A 308 -1.84 4.36 -1.49
N SER A 309 -3.08 3.94 -1.28
CA SER A 309 -4.25 4.37 -2.04
C SER A 309 -4.99 5.52 -1.34
N ALA A 310 -6.07 5.99 -1.98
CA ALA A 310 -7.07 6.80 -1.31
C ALA A 310 -8.45 6.38 -1.77
N ARG A 311 -9.26 5.88 -0.84
CA ARG A 311 -10.64 5.45 -1.12
C ARG A 311 -11.57 5.87 -0.01
N PHE A 312 -12.85 5.86 -0.31
CA PHE A 312 -13.90 5.88 0.70
C PHE A 312 -14.72 4.60 0.54
N VAL A 313 -14.94 3.90 1.64
CA VAL A 313 -15.83 2.74 1.68
C VAL A 313 -17.12 3.14 2.38
N GLU A 314 -18.26 2.80 1.79
CA GLU A 314 -19.56 3.04 2.39
C GLU A 314 -19.82 2.00 3.49
N GLN A 315 -20.09 2.45 4.71
CA GLN A 315 -20.54 1.62 5.82
C GLN A 315 -21.84 2.19 6.39
N GLY A 316 -22.98 1.63 5.96
CA GLY A 316 -24.28 2.20 6.30
C GLY A 316 -24.47 3.55 5.61
N ASP A 317 -24.72 4.61 6.39
CA ASP A 317 -24.90 5.98 5.88
C ASP A 317 -23.59 6.81 5.97
N GLU A 318 -22.45 6.20 6.31
CA GLU A 318 -21.16 6.88 6.49
C GLU A 318 -20.13 6.45 5.44
N TRP A 319 -19.26 7.40 5.05
CA TRP A 319 -18.10 7.15 4.20
C TRP A 319 -16.84 7.08 5.05
N ILE A 320 -16.22 5.91 5.11
CA ILE A 320 -15.01 5.67 5.88
C ILE A 320 -13.78 5.87 4.98
N PRO A 321 -12.85 6.76 5.33
CA PRO A 321 -11.63 6.95 4.58
C PRO A 321 -10.70 5.73 4.74
N VAL A 322 -10.15 5.28 3.62
CA VAL A 322 -9.13 4.22 3.52
C VAL A 322 -7.88 4.80 2.84
N GLY A 323 -6.71 4.29 3.22
CA GLY A 323 -5.43 4.77 2.73
C GLY A 323 -5.07 6.14 3.31
N VAL A 324 -4.46 7.00 2.51
CA VAL A 324 -3.85 8.26 2.99
C VAL A 324 -4.85 9.32 3.47
N HIS A 325 -6.16 9.10 3.30
CA HIS A 325 -7.20 9.92 3.92
C HIS A 325 -7.53 9.52 5.36
N ALA A 326 -7.16 8.31 5.80
CA ALA A 326 -7.48 7.84 7.14
C ALA A 326 -6.65 8.62 8.18
N PRO A 327 -7.25 9.12 9.28
CA PRO A 327 -6.51 9.83 10.31
C PRO A 327 -5.34 9.04 10.91
N ALA A 328 -5.47 7.71 10.95
CA ALA A 328 -4.43 6.80 11.42
C ALA A 328 -3.28 6.61 10.43
N ALA A 329 -3.48 6.89 9.13
CA ALA A 329 -2.50 6.78 8.05
C ALA A 329 -1.59 8.02 7.94
N ARG A 330 -1.18 8.54 9.10
CA ARG A 330 -0.51 9.84 9.26
C ARG A 330 0.71 10.00 8.35
N ASP A 331 1.58 9.00 8.31
CA ASP A 331 2.84 9.06 7.57
C ASP A 331 2.84 8.18 6.30
N ASN A 332 1.70 7.63 5.89
CA ASN A 332 1.61 6.78 4.70
C ASN A 332 2.07 7.51 3.42
N LEU A 333 1.66 8.77 3.23
CA LEU A 333 2.11 9.57 2.09
C LEU A 333 3.61 9.89 2.16
N ALA A 334 4.14 10.09 3.37
CA ALA A 334 5.57 10.30 3.57
C ALA A 334 6.37 9.02 3.26
N LEU A 335 5.86 7.85 3.64
CA LEU A 335 6.43 6.55 3.27
C LEU A 335 6.47 6.38 1.74
N VAL A 336 5.39 6.75 1.04
CA VAL A 336 5.33 6.70 -0.44
C VAL A 336 6.47 7.51 -1.05
N LEU A 337 6.57 8.79 -0.68
CA LEU A 337 7.54 9.70 -1.27
C LEU A 337 8.97 9.35 -0.88
N ALA A 338 9.21 8.95 0.37
CA ALA A 338 10.53 8.53 0.82
C ALA A 338 11.01 7.27 0.08
N THR A 339 10.09 6.33 -0.20
CA THR A 339 10.38 5.12 -0.98
C THR A 339 10.73 5.47 -2.43
N ALA A 340 9.91 6.28 -3.11
CA ALA A 340 10.18 6.71 -4.48
C ALA A 340 11.52 7.45 -4.61
N ARG A 341 11.81 8.37 -3.67
CA ARG A 341 13.08 9.11 -3.64
C ARG A 341 14.28 8.19 -3.42
N TRP A 342 14.15 7.17 -2.56
CA TRP A 342 15.23 6.21 -2.34
C TRP A 342 15.47 5.31 -3.55
N LEU A 343 14.39 4.86 -4.21
CA LEU A 343 14.50 4.10 -5.46
C LEU A 343 15.23 4.90 -6.55
N MET A 344 15.09 6.23 -6.54
CA MET A 344 15.80 7.10 -7.49
C MET A 344 17.06 7.78 -6.98
N ALA A 345 17.54 7.42 -5.80
CA ALA A 345 18.81 7.92 -5.32
C ALA A 345 19.96 7.31 -6.13
N ASP A 346 20.84 8.16 -6.66
CA ASP A 346 22.09 7.71 -7.28
C ASP A 346 22.86 6.81 -6.30
N SER A 347 23.31 5.65 -6.77
CA SER A 347 24.14 4.70 -5.99
C SER A 347 25.57 5.22 -5.72
N GLN A 348 25.74 6.53 -5.52
CA GLN A 348 26.98 7.20 -5.15
C GLN A 348 27.21 7.16 -3.63
N MET A 349 27.20 5.97 -3.03
CA MET A 349 27.82 5.74 -1.72
C MET A 349 28.53 4.39 -1.69
N GLY A 350 29.49 4.21 -2.60
CA GLY A 350 30.28 2.99 -2.70
C GLY A 350 31.77 3.19 -2.96
N VAL A 351 32.31 4.41 -2.89
CA VAL A 351 33.76 4.64 -2.90
C VAL A 351 34.10 5.88 -2.06
N ILE A 352 34.23 5.69 -0.75
CA ILE A 352 35.14 6.54 0.02
C ILE A 352 36.28 5.62 0.46
N SER A 353 37.33 5.58 -0.35
CA SER A 353 38.64 5.15 0.10
C SER A 353 39.04 5.95 1.32
N LYS A 354 39.35 5.25 2.41
CA LYS A 354 40.45 5.60 3.30
C LYS A 354 41.24 4.35 3.64
#